data_AF-F9LY41-F1
#
_entry.id   AF-F9LY41-F1
#
_cell.length_a   1.000
_cell.length_b   1.000
_cell.length_c   1.000
_cell.angle_alpha   90.00
_cell.angle_beta   90.00
_cell.angle_gamma   90.00
#
_symmetry.space_group_name_H-M   'P 1'
#
loop_
_entity.id
_entity.type
_entity.pdbx_description
1 polymer ?
#
loop_
_entity_poly.entity_id
_entity_poly.type
_entity_poly.pdbx_seq_one_letter_code
_entity_poly.pdbx_strand_id
1 'polypeptide(L)'
;MGEIKYDSGQHKQFQEELQKIGDGFDNLITELENVKTSVSSNLKGEAATALETAIDDLTSKLTKAKTNWHTTKENAKQVEEIIKKADEDSKKTVGEPKGGISAW
;
A
#
# COMPACT_ATOMS: atom_id res chain seq x y z
N MET A 1 9.56 27.67 -9.09
CA MET A 1 9.41 26.58 -8.10
C MET A 1 8.04 25.99 -8.32
N GLY A 2 7.92 24.66 -8.41
CA GLY A 2 6.60 24.02 -8.47
C GLY A 2 5.89 24.21 -7.15
N GLU A 3 4.62 24.62 -7.19
CA GLU A 3 3.78 24.69 -5.99
C GLU A 3 3.45 23.26 -5.55
N ILE A 4 3.70 22.96 -4.27
CA ILE A 4 3.14 21.76 -3.66
C ILE A 4 1.65 22.04 -3.53
N LYS A 5 0.84 21.27 -4.26
CA LYS A 5 -0.61 21.33 -4.19
C LYS A 5 -1.14 19.95 -3.84
N TYR A 6 -1.68 19.83 -2.63
CA TYR A 6 -2.33 18.58 -2.22
C TYR A 6 -3.61 18.36 -3.06
N ASP A 7 -3.68 17.21 -3.73
CA ASP A 7 -4.85 16.74 -4.46
C ASP A 7 -5.45 15.52 -3.74
N SER A 8 -6.55 15.74 -3.02
CA SER A 8 -7.23 14.69 -2.26
C SER A 8 -7.81 13.58 -3.15
N GLY A 9 -8.20 13.91 -4.39
CA GLY A 9 -8.74 12.95 -5.34
C GLY A 9 -7.68 11.97 -5.81
N GLN A 10 -6.52 12.48 -6.24
CA GLN A 10 -5.40 11.64 -6.67
C GLN A 10 -4.84 10.79 -5.52
N HIS A 11 -4.71 11.35 -4.32
CA HIS A 11 -4.25 10.59 -3.16
C HIS A 11 -5.24 9.49 -2.76
N LYS A 12 -6.54 9.77 -2.79
CA LYS A 12 -7.57 8.75 -2.55
C LYS A 12 -7.48 7.61 -3.55
N GLN A 13 -7.40 7.92 -4.85
CA GLN A 13 -7.26 6.91 -5.90
C GLN A 13 -5.98 6.07 -5.70
N PHE A 14 -4.87 6.71 -5.36
CA PHE A 14 -3.62 6.00 -5.06
C PHE A 14 -3.77 5.05 -3.87
N GLN A 15 -4.39 5.48 -2.77
CA GLN A 15 -4.66 4.63 -1.60
C GLN A 15 -5.58 3.45 -1.94
N GLU A 16 -6.59 3.66 -2.81
CA GLU A 16 -7.47 2.60 -3.29
C GLU A 16 -6.71 1.55 -4.12
N GLU A 17 -5.81 1.97 -5.01
CA GLU A 17 -4.96 1.03 -5.76
C GLU A 17 -4.02 0.24 -4.85
N LEU A 18 -3.42 0.89 -3.85
CA LEU A 18 -2.59 0.20 -2.85
C LEU A 18 -3.40 -0.82 -2.04
N GLN A 19 -4.66 -0.50 -1.71
CA GLN A 19 -5.58 -1.43 -1.05
C GLN A 19 -5.88 -2.64 -1.94
N LYS A 20 -6.24 -2.43 -3.21
CA LYS A 20 -6.56 -3.52 -4.15
C LYS A 20 -5.42 -4.53 -4.27
N ILE A 21 -4.18 -4.06 -4.33
CA ILE A 21 -3.00 -4.94 -4.36
C ILE A 21 -2.89 -5.73 -3.04
N GLY A 22 -3.15 -5.09 -1.90
CA GLY A 22 -3.20 -5.75 -0.59
C GLY A 22 -4.24 -6.86 -0.54
N ASP A 23 -5.46 -6.59 -0.98
CA ASP A 23 -6.57 -7.56 -1.04
C ASP A 23 -6.25 -8.71 -2.02
N GLY A 24 -5.51 -8.42 -3.10
CA GLY A 24 -5.02 -9.42 -4.03
C GLY A 24 -4.11 -10.46 -3.39
N PHE A 25 -3.25 -10.08 -2.45
CA PHE A 25 -2.43 -11.03 -1.69
C PHE A 25 -3.29 -11.96 -0.83
N ASP A 26 -4.31 -11.42 -0.17
CA ASP A 26 -5.22 -12.21 0.66
C ASP A 26 -5.99 -13.24 -0.15
N ASN A 27 -6.53 -12.82 -1.29
CA ASN A 27 -7.21 -13.73 -2.20
C ASN A 27 -6.29 -14.86 -2.70
N LEU A 28 -5.06 -14.53 -3.10
CA LEU A 28 -4.10 -15.54 -3.58
C LEU A 28 -3.69 -16.53 -2.49
N ILE A 29 -3.51 -16.06 -1.25
CA ILE A 29 -3.22 -16.93 -0.11
C ILE A 29 -4.39 -17.87 0.14
N THR A 30 -5.62 -17.37 0.18
CA THR A 30 -6.83 -18.19 0.36
C THR A 30 -6.99 -19.23 -0.74
N GLU A 31 -6.77 -18.86 -2.01
CA GLU A 31 -6.85 -19.82 -3.12
C GLU A 31 -5.77 -20.91 -3.03
N LEU A 32 -4.55 -20.56 -2.62
CA LEU A 32 -3.49 -21.56 -2.40
C LEU A 32 -3.82 -22.51 -1.25
N GLU A 33 -4.39 -22.01 -0.15
CA GLU A 33 -4.86 -22.84 0.96
C GLU A 33 -5.96 -23.81 0.50
N ASN A 34 -6.92 -23.35 -0.31
CA ASN A 34 -7.95 -24.20 -0.91
C ASN A 34 -7.35 -25.30 -1.81
N VAL A 35 -6.36 -24.95 -2.64
CA VAL A 35 -5.64 -25.92 -3.49
C VAL A 35 -4.93 -26.94 -2.61
N LYS A 36 -4.24 -26.52 -1.55
CA LYS A 36 -3.58 -27.43 -0.60
C LYS A 36 -4.58 -28.39 0.01
N THR A 37 -5.71 -27.90 0.53
CA THR A 37 -6.77 -28.75 1.10
C THR A 37 -7.29 -29.76 0.08
N SER A 38 -7.48 -29.35 -1.17
CA SER A 38 -7.91 -30.26 -2.24
C SER A 38 -6.86 -31.34 -2.55
N VAL A 39 -5.57 -30.97 -2.60
CA VAL A 39 -4.47 -31.94 -2.79
C VAL A 39 -4.44 -32.95 -1.64
N SER A 40 -4.45 -32.49 -0.38
CA SER A 40 -4.42 -33.37 0.79
C SER A 40 -5.62 -34.33 0.87
N SER A 41 -6.78 -33.90 0.36
CA SER A 41 -8.01 -34.70 0.39
C SER A 41 -8.09 -35.72 -0.74
N ASN A 42 -7.52 -35.41 -1.91
CA ASN A 42 -7.75 -36.18 -3.14
C ASN A 42 -6.52 -36.93 -3.65
N LEU A 43 -5.31 -36.50 -3.29
CA LEU A 43 -4.06 -37.06 -3.77
C LEU A 43 -3.28 -37.70 -2.62
N LYS A 44 -2.49 -38.72 -2.93
CA LYS A 44 -1.62 -39.41 -1.97
C LYS A 44 -0.27 -39.74 -2.61
N GLY A 45 0.72 -40.00 -1.77
CA GLY A 45 2.06 -40.37 -2.19
C GLY A 45 2.97 -39.16 -2.38
N GLU A 46 4.21 -39.44 -2.77
CA GLU A 46 5.31 -38.48 -2.76
C GLU A 46 5.04 -37.23 -3.61
N ALA A 47 4.37 -37.39 -4.75
CA ALA A 47 4.00 -36.28 -5.62
C ALA A 47 2.99 -35.32 -4.95
N ALA A 48 2.04 -35.85 -4.16
CA ALA A 48 1.09 -35.01 -3.41
C ALA A 48 1.83 -34.22 -2.31
N THR A 49 2.70 -34.88 -1.56
CA THR A 49 3.52 -34.24 -0.52
C THR A 49 4.45 -33.17 -1.09
N ALA A 50 5.06 -33.42 -2.25
CA ALA A 50 5.90 -32.43 -2.93
C ALA A 50 5.09 -31.19 -3.37
N LEU A 51 3.88 -31.39 -3.87
CA LEU A 51 2.98 -30.30 -4.24
C LEU A 51 2.52 -29.50 -3.02
N GLU A 52 2.13 -30.16 -1.92
CA GLU A 52 1.78 -29.49 -0.66
C GLU A 52 2.94 -28.64 -0.12
N THR A 53 4.16 -29.19 -0.15
CA THR A 53 5.37 -28.47 0.28
C THR A 53 5.64 -27.25 -0.60
N ALA A 54 5.46 -27.37 -1.92
CA ALA A 54 5.61 -26.24 -2.83
C ALA A 54 4.54 -25.16 -2.59
N ILE A 55 3.30 -25.56 -2.29
CA ILE A 55 2.23 -24.63 -1.93
C ILE A 55 2.55 -23.91 -0.62
N ASP A 56 3.04 -24.61 0.39
CA ASP A 56 3.43 -24.00 1.68
C ASP A 56 4.56 -22.97 1.52
N ASP A 57 5.57 -23.28 0.71
CA ASP A 57 6.65 -22.33 0.41
C ASP A 57 6.13 -21.08 -0.32
N LEU A 58 5.23 -21.26 -1.31
CA LEU A 58 4.60 -20.15 -2.01
C LEU A 58 3.73 -19.29 -1.08
N THR A 59 2.90 -19.91 -0.23
CA THR A 59 2.07 -19.20 0.75
C THR A 59 2.92 -18.43 1.76
N SER A 60 4.06 -19.00 2.21
CA SER A 60 5.01 -18.31 3.08
C SER A 60 5.62 -17.07 2.40
N LYS A 61 6.02 -17.19 1.13
CA LYS A 61 6.56 -16.08 0.33
C LYS A 61 5.52 -14.98 0.12
N LEU A 62 4.27 -15.35 -0.19
CA LEU A 62 3.18 -14.39 -0.36
C LEU A 62 2.84 -13.68 0.96
N THR A 63 2.83 -14.39 2.08
CA THR A 63 2.63 -13.78 3.41
C THR A 63 3.71 -12.74 3.71
N LYS A 64 4.98 -13.05 3.42
CA LYS A 64 6.07 -12.07 3.56
C LYS A 64 5.90 -10.86 2.64
N ALA A 65 5.52 -11.10 1.38
CA ALA A 65 5.27 -10.03 0.42
C ALA A 65 4.11 -9.13 0.89
N LYS A 66 3.03 -9.71 1.42
CA LYS A 66 1.89 -9.00 2.02
C LYS A 66 2.34 -8.11 3.17
N THR A 67 3.17 -8.62 4.09
CA THR A 67 3.71 -7.82 5.21
C THR A 67 4.53 -6.64 4.70
N ASN A 68 5.40 -6.85 3.71
CA ASN A 68 6.17 -5.76 3.11
C ASN A 68 5.26 -4.74 2.41
N TRP A 69 4.22 -5.21 1.73
CA TRP A 69 3.23 -4.37 1.07
C TRP A 69 2.44 -3.52 2.06
N HIS A 70 2.10 -4.08 3.23
CA HIS A 70 1.47 -3.32 4.32
C HIS A 70 2.35 -2.14 4.74
N THR A 71 3.66 -2.35 4.90
CA THR A 71 4.62 -1.26 5.17
C THR A 71 4.62 -0.21 4.06
N THR A 72 4.59 -0.61 2.79
CA THR A 72 4.49 0.34 1.66
C THR A 72 3.23 1.20 1.76
N LYS A 73 2.09 0.59 2.10
CA LYS A 73 0.82 1.30 2.25
C LYS A 73 0.86 2.30 3.42
N GLU A 74 1.44 1.92 4.56
CA GLU A 74 1.59 2.84 5.69
C GLU A 74 2.54 4.00 5.38
N ASN A 75 3.65 3.74 4.70
CA ASN A 75 4.55 4.79 4.23
C ASN A 75 3.85 5.77 3.27
N ALA A 76 3.00 5.26 2.38
CA ALA A 76 2.21 6.11 1.47
C ALA A 76 1.27 7.07 2.21
N LYS A 77 0.65 6.63 3.32
CA LYS A 77 -0.17 7.50 4.17
C LYS A 77 0.67 8.57 4.86
N GLN A 78 1.86 8.22 5.37
CA GLN A 78 2.75 9.18 5.99
C GLN A 78 3.21 10.26 4.99
N VAL A 79 3.50 9.86 3.74
CA VAL A 79 3.82 10.80 2.66
C VAL A 79 2.65 11.74 2.37
N GLU A 80 1.41 11.22 2.34
CA GLU A 80 0.20 12.05 2.20
C GLU A 80 0.11 13.12 3.30
N GLU A 81 0.33 12.74 4.56
CA GLU A 81 0.30 13.69 5.69
C GLU A 81 1.39 14.76 5.59
N ILE A 82 2.60 14.40 5.15
CA ILE A 82 3.69 15.34 4.93
C ILE A 82 3.33 16.35 3.83
N ILE A 83 2.75 15.88 2.72
CA ILE A 83 2.32 16.74 1.61
C ILE A 83 1.21 17.69 2.05
N LYS A 84 0.22 17.21 2.81
CA LYS A 84 -0.84 18.06 3.39
C LYS A 84 -0.26 19.19 4.24
N LYS A 85 0.64 18.85 5.16
CA LYS A 85 1.29 19.85 6.03
C LYS A 85 2.09 20.88 5.23
N ALA A 86 2.86 20.42 4.23
CA ALA A 86 3.64 21.31 3.38
C ALA A 86 2.76 22.27 2.54
N ASP A 87 1.62 21.80 2.02
CA ASP A 87 0.63 22.62 1.33
C ASP A 87 -0.01 23.66 2.28
N GLU A 88 -0.37 23.27 3.50
CA GLU A 88 -0.89 24.17 4.53
C GLU A 88 0.12 25.25 4.95
N ASP A 89 1.38 24.88 5.18
CA ASP A 89 2.43 25.82 5.60
C ASP A 89 2.83 26.79 4.48
N SER A 90 2.81 26.32 3.22
CA SER A 90 3.03 27.18 2.04
C SER A 90 1.95 28.26 1.92
N LYS A 91 0.69 27.93 2.24
CA LYS A 91 -0.42 28.90 2.25
C LYS A 91 -0.23 29.99 3.31
N LYS A 92 0.34 29.65 4.47
CA LYS A 92 0.60 30.62 5.55
C LYS A 92 1.69 31.63 5.19
N THR A 93 2.75 31.19 4.54
CA THR A 93 3.90 32.04 4.16
C THR A 93 3.59 32.98 2.99
N VAL A 94 2.66 32.62 2.11
CA VAL A 94 2.17 33.52 1.02
C VAL A 94 1.11 34.52 1.53
N GLY A 95 0.51 34.26 2.70
CA GLY A 95 -0.57 35.05 3.29
C GLY A 95 -0.16 36.25 4.16
N GLU A 96 1.13 36.45 4.46
CA GLU A 96 1.58 37.71 5.08
C GLU A 96 1.58 38.82 4.01
N PRO A 97 0.72 39.85 4.13
CA PRO A 97 0.92 41.05 3.34
C PRO A 97 2.27 41.62 3.76
N LYS A 98 3.12 41.95 2.80
CA LYS A 98 4.23 42.89 3.01
C LYS A 98 3.61 44.22 3.43
N GLY A 99 3.35 44.36 4.73
CA GLY A 99 2.81 45.55 5.33
C GLY A 99 3.82 46.67 5.24
N GLY A 100 3.51 47.66 4.41
CA GLY A 100 3.86 49.06 4.62
C GLY A 100 5.31 49.45 4.33
N ILE A 101 5.62 49.70 3.06
CA ILE A 101 6.43 50.89 2.75
C ILE A 101 5.45 52.07 2.82
N SER A 102 5.27 52.63 4.02
CA SER A 102 4.73 53.98 4.15
C SER A 102 5.82 54.93 3.69
N ALA A 103 5.70 55.40 2.46
CA ALA A 103 6.31 56.67 2.05
C ALA A 103 5.67 57.81 2.88
N TRP A 104 6.38 58.94 2.94
CA TRP A 104 6.12 60.20 3.68
C TRP A 104 6.68 60.25 5.10
#